data_AF-A0A5J6F4L9-F1
#
_entry.id   AF-A0A5J6F4L9-F1
#
_cell.length_a   1.000
_cell.length_b   1.000
_cell.length_c   1.000
_cell.angle_alpha   90.00
_cell.angle_beta   90.00
_cell.angle_gamma   90.00
#
_symmetry.space_group_name_H-M   'P 1'
#
loop_
_entity.id
_entity.type
_entity.pdbx_description
1 polymer ?
#
loop_
_entity_poly.entity_id
_entity_poly.type
_entity_poly.pdbx_seq_one_letter_code
_entity_poly.pdbx_strand_id
1 'polypeptide(L)'
;MAGAATGSSVRATPEVLRAAVEEHRLVNLTGPLGSGKSWLVSRLPSARTVDLACAGAGDAVRTALGERTAQPLVLDGADGPGALALLEHVRTAYEARPAPLVLVSRRSLLARPGWTLSGAAVVETAPWPDDRVARLAVAAQLTGPAARELVVRLAGGNPLIAGAVCRALHAGATPDSPGAVADQVAQEITERLSREQPAHRWQRALERLAAMWGGDRELLGADRELFGTLGGLSLVTRTELGLAVVEPFRSVFEQAYRWRQPAAHSGSRSRALTHRGRQLGSETAVTRRSRIAEGVMALSGDAVIHETLFPASPADGAIQTAVPGDADAIGGLMHGWARQGGMDTRRTERLVEQWLRDDPAGFRLARDRDGRAVGVMGLVRVADRTVSSVEPLLQQHTERVLSGRRAQSLVLGAAYCPDRGLHARLLRDLLHHVMANGLLLTVSTPNPHYQRLLDRLRFHQHGTTTDDVYQCGRKPEIYSQDFERDAIAGWVGRLALGPGGAPHSTGRDVGQALAHITDAGWLAHSPLLRPPHTTTAGDLQEALREGVRALADSEEPGEAEAGWILLHYYLGRPQTHQQLARRLHMSRATYFRRLRYGLDVLGRRLTAG
;
A
#
# COMPACT_ATOMS: atom_id res chain seq x y z
N MET A 1 30.93 21.43 -1.54
CA MET A 1 30.40 20.08 -1.26
C MET A 1 29.97 19.46 -2.57
N ALA A 2 30.57 18.34 -2.93
CA ALA A 2 30.45 17.69 -4.23
C ALA A 2 28.99 17.36 -4.58
N GLY A 3 28.55 17.81 -5.75
CA GLY A 3 27.28 17.39 -6.35
C GLY A 3 27.35 15.90 -6.65
N ALA A 4 26.51 15.12 -5.97
CA ALA A 4 26.27 13.74 -6.36
C ALA A 4 25.66 13.76 -7.76
N ALA A 5 26.35 13.17 -8.73
CA ALA A 5 25.84 12.96 -10.07
C ALA A 5 24.56 12.13 -9.99
N THR A 6 23.42 12.80 -10.07
CA THR A 6 22.10 12.20 -10.26
C THR A 6 22.02 11.77 -11.72
N GLY A 7 22.62 10.62 -12.03
CA GLY A 7 22.43 9.98 -13.33
C GLY A 7 20.93 9.76 -13.56
N SER A 8 20.40 10.46 -14.56
CA SER A 8 19.06 10.20 -15.11
C SER A 8 18.99 8.72 -15.51
N SER A 9 18.17 7.94 -14.79
CA SER A 9 17.95 6.51 -15.07
C SER A 9 17.01 6.40 -16.27
N VAL A 10 17.58 6.40 -17.47
CA VAL A 10 16.83 6.24 -18.72
C VAL A 10 16.26 4.82 -18.79
N ARG A 11 14.98 4.71 -19.14
CA ARG A 11 14.28 3.43 -19.27
C ARG A 11 15.01 2.51 -20.25
N ALA A 12 15.42 1.33 -19.78
CA ALA A 12 16.10 0.35 -20.63
C ALA A 12 15.20 -0.11 -21.80
N THR A 13 15.59 0.30 -23.01
CA THR A 13 15.07 -0.20 -24.30
C THR A 13 16.24 -0.77 -25.10
N PRO A 14 15.99 -1.60 -26.14
CA PRO A 14 17.05 -2.03 -27.04
C PRO A 14 17.85 -0.86 -27.63
N GLU A 15 17.18 0.26 -27.92
CA GLU A 15 17.79 1.48 -28.46
C GLU A 15 18.68 2.18 -27.42
N VAL A 16 18.18 2.35 -26.20
CA VAL A 16 18.95 2.95 -25.09
C VAL A 16 20.17 2.11 -24.73
N LEU A 17 20.03 0.78 -24.71
CA LEU A 17 21.16 -0.10 -24.43
C LEU A 17 22.20 -0.06 -25.55
N ARG A 18 21.77 0.01 -26.82
CA ARG A 18 22.69 0.20 -27.96
C ARG A 18 23.44 1.52 -27.85
N ALA A 19 22.74 2.62 -27.65
CA ALA A 19 23.36 3.94 -27.47
C ALA A 19 24.36 3.95 -26.30
N ALA A 20 24.01 3.35 -25.16
CA ALA A 20 24.90 3.27 -24.00
C ALA A 20 26.17 2.45 -24.31
N VAL A 21 26.07 1.38 -25.09
CA VAL A 21 27.21 0.54 -25.51
C VAL A 21 28.09 1.26 -26.53
N GLU A 22 27.53 2.14 -27.35
CA GLU A 22 28.27 2.97 -28.30
C GLU A 22 29.01 4.13 -27.59
N GLU A 23 28.39 4.73 -26.57
CA GLU A 23 28.94 5.86 -25.82
C GLU A 23 29.92 5.45 -24.71
N HIS A 24 29.69 4.29 -24.08
CA HIS A 24 30.43 3.87 -22.88
C HIS A 24 31.13 2.52 -23.07
N ARG A 25 32.38 2.44 -22.61
CA ARG A 25 33.18 1.20 -22.63
C ARG A 25 32.71 0.16 -21.61
N LEU A 26 32.04 0.59 -20.55
CA LEU A 26 31.53 -0.26 -19.49
C LEU A 26 30.09 0.12 -19.18
N VAL A 27 29.17 -0.82 -19.42
CA VAL A 27 27.74 -0.65 -19.17
C VAL A 27 27.30 -1.70 -18.17
N ASN A 28 26.56 -1.27 -17.15
CA ASN A 28 25.85 -2.16 -16.25
C ASN A 28 24.35 -2.13 -16.57
N LEU A 29 23.82 -3.21 -17.14
CA LEU A 29 22.39 -3.42 -17.28
C LEU A 29 21.84 -4.09 -16.00
N THR A 30 21.14 -3.31 -15.17
CA THR A 30 20.66 -3.75 -13.87
C THR A 30 19.13 -3.78 -13.74
N GLY A 31 18.63 -4.55 -12.78
CA GLY A 31 17.26 -4.45 -12.27
C GLY A 31 16.69 -5.80 -11.84
N PRO A 32 15.43 -5.86 -11.40
CA PRO A 32 14.90 -7.01 -10.66
C PRO A 32 15.01 -8.36 -11.38
N LEU A 33 14.92 -9.45 -10.62
CA LEU A 33 14.85 -10.79 -11.18
C LEU A 33 13.75 -10.86 -12.26
N GLY A 34 14.09 -11.40 -13.44
CA GLY A 34 13.09 -11.58 -14.49
C GLY A 34 12.57 -10.30 -15.16
N SER A 35 13.22 -9.16 -14.98
CA SER A 35 12.85 -7.87 -15.61
C SER A 35 13.06 -7.79 -17.14
N GLY A 36 13.53 -8.88 -17.77
CA GLY A 36 13.78 -8.94 -19.22
C GLY A 36 15.18 -8.51 -19.66
N LYS A 37 16.15 -8.44 -18.74
CA LYS A 37 17.55 -8.07 -19.07
C LYS A 37 18.16 -8.94 -20.16
N SER A 38 18.11 -10.27 -20.03
CA SER A 38 18.66 -11.18 -21.04
C SER A 38 17.97 -11.04 -22.41
N TRP A 39 16.69 -10.63 -22.44
CA TRP A 39 15.99 -10.29 -23.69
C TRP A 39 16.49 -8.97 -24.31
N LEU A 40 16.80 -7.97 -23.50
CA LEU A 40 17.39 -6.71 -24.01
C LEU A 40 18.77 -6.99 -24.63
N VAL A 41 19.59 -7.79 -23.94
CA VAL A 41 20.94 -8.10 -24.39
C VAL A 41 20.94 -8.97 -25.65
N SER A 42 20.00 -9.90 -25.81
CA SER A 42 19.89 -10.68 -27.05
C SER A 42 19.53 -9.84 -28.29
N ARG A 43 19.19 -8.55 -28.11
CA ARG A 43 18.99 -7.57 -29.19
C ARG A 43 20.21 -6.69 -29.47
N LEU A 44 21.33 -6.92 -28.78
CA LEU A 44 22.61 -6.30 -29.13
C LEU A 44 23.23 -7.05 -30.31
N PRO A 45 23.47 -6.39 -31.45
CA PRO A 45 24.01 -7.03 -32.64
C PRO A 45 25.44 -7.52 -32.37
N SER A 46 25.73 -8.75 -32.79
CA SER A 46 27.08 -9.35 -32.76
C SER A 46 27.72 -9.43 -31.37
N ALA A 47 26.94 -9.33 -30.29
CA ALA A 47 27.46 -9.41 -28.93
C ALA A 47 27.78 -10.87 -28.54
N ARG A 48 28.97 -11.10 -28.00
CA ARG A 48 29.33 -12.39 -27.39
C ARG A 48 28.82 -12.43 -25.96
N THR A 49 28.02 -13.43 -25.61
CA THR A 49 27.48 -13.58 -24.25
C THR A 49 28.13 -14.73 -23.51
N VAL A 50 28.53 -14.48 -22.26
CA VAL A 50 29.04 -15.48 -21.31
C VAL A 50 28.11 -15.49 -20.09
N ASP A 51 27.53 -16.65 -19.78
CA ASP A 51 26.75 -16.85 -18.55
C ASP A 51 27.70 -17.15 -17.39
N LEU A 52 27.76 -16.23 -16.42
CA LEU A 52 28.59 -16.35 -15.22
C LEU A 52 28.09 -17.41 -14.23
N ALA A 53 26.87 -17.93 -14.41
CA ALA A 53 26.33 -19.01 -13.59
C ALA A 53 26.75 -20.40 -14.06
N CYS A 54 27.34 -20.52 -15.26
CA CYS A 54 27.78 -21.81 -15.81
C CYS A 54 29.12 -22.27 -15.23
N ALA A 55 29.31 -23.59 -15.12
CA ALA A 55 30.61 -24.18 -14.84
C ALA A 55 31.63 -23.79 -15.93
N GLY A 56 32.85 -23.43 -15.53
CA GLY A 56 33.88 -22.97 -16.47
C GLY A 56 33.77 -21.50 -16.90
N ALA A 57 32.85 -20.71 -16.31
CA ALA A 57 32.69 -19.29 -16.62
C ALA A 57 34.00 -18.50 -16.51
N GLY A 58 34.88 -18.81 -15.55
CA GLY A 58 36.16 -18.12 -15.39
C GLY A 58 37.09 -18.26 -16.59
N ASP A 59 37.18 -19.46 -17.18
CA ASP A 59 37.97 -19.69 -18.40
C ASP A 59 37.35 -18.97 -19.59
N ALA A 60 36.03 -19.09 -19.76
CA ALA A 60 35.30 -18.41 -20.83
C ALA A 60 35.46 -16.88 -20.78
N VAL A 61 35.42 -16.29 -19.57
CA VAL A 61 35.66 -14.86 -19.35
C VAL A 61 37.09 -14.49 -19.73
N ARG A 62 38.10 -15.24 -19.26
CA ARG A 62 39.51 -14.96 -19.60
C ARG A 62 39.77 -15.03 -21.10
N THR A 63 39.26 -16.07 -21.76
CA THR A 63 39.36 -16.22 -23.22
C THR A 63 38.68 -15.04 -23.93
N ALA A 64 37.44 -14.70 -23.53
CA ALA A 64 36.70 -13.63 -24.17
C ALA A 64 37.36 -12.25 -23.97
N LEU A 65 37.97 -11.98 -22.81
CA LEU A 65 38.70 -10.74 -22.56
C LEU A 65 39.99 -10.63 -23.39
N GLY A 66 40.68 -11.76 -23.63
CA GLY A 66 41.92 -11.80 -24.42
C GLY A 66 41.72 -11.67 -25.94
N GLU A 67 40.51 -11.89 -26.43
CA GLU A 67 40.20 -11.76 -27.86
C GLU A 67 40.20 -10.30 -28.34
N ARG A 68 40.99 -10.03 -29.39
CA ARG A 68 41.01 -8.73 -30.07
C ARG A 68 39.87 -8.63 -31.08
N THR A 69 38.68 -8.36 -30.58
CA THR A 69 37.46 -8.14 -31.37
C THR A 69 36.83 -6.79 -31.05
N ALA A 70 36.13 -6.19 -32.02
CA ALA A 70 35.30 -5.00 -31.82
C ALA A 70 33.91 -5.34 -31.25
N GLN A 71 33.57 -6.63 -31.16
CA GLN A 71 32.26 -7.08 -30.68
C GLN A 71 32.09 -6.83 -29.17
N PRO A 72 30.91 -6.31 -28.75
CA PRO A 72 30.59 -6.17 -27.34
C PRO A 72 30.65 -7.52 -26.63
N LEU A 73 31.23 -7.54 -25.43
CA LEU A 73 31.22 -8.69 -24.54
C LEU A 73 30.12 -8.49 -23.49
N VAL A 74 29.25 -9.47 -23.34
CA VAL A 74 28.20 -9.50 -22.32
C VAL A 74 28.54 -10.56 -21.29
N LEU A 75 28.57 -10.17 -20.03
CA LEU A 75 28.64 -11.10 -18.90
C LEU A 75 27.28 -11.11 -18.18
N ASP A 76 26.50 -12.19 -18.37
CA ASP A 76 25.18 -12.36 -17.75
C ASP A 76 25.29 -13.08 -16.40
N GLY A 77 24.40 -12.77 -15.46
CA GLY A 77 24.33 -13.45 -14.16
C GLY A 77 25.33 -12.97 -13.10
N ALA A 78 25.70 -11.69 -13.11
CA ALA A 78 26.67 -11.07 -12.19
C ALA A 78 26.17 -10.88 -10.73
N ASP A 79 25.55 -11.90 -10.13
CA ASP A 79 24.85 -11.79 -8.84
C ASP A 79 25.40 -12.71 -7.73
N GLY A 80 25.85 -13.91 -8.08
CA GLY A 80 26.32 -14.92 -7.12
C GLY A 80 27.75 -14.65 -6.62
N PRO A 81 28.14 -15.16 -5.43
CA PRO A 81 29.49 -14.94 -4.87
C PRO A 81 30.63 -15.30 -5.84
N GLY A 82 30.49 -16.41 -6.57
CA GLY A 82 31.48 -16.84 -7.56
C GLY A 82 31.57 -15.89 -8.77
N ALA A 83 30.42 -15.48 -9.32
CA ALA A 83 30.37 -14.50 -10.41
C ALA A 83 30.98 -13.15 -10.01
N LEU A 84 30.71 -12.72 -8.78
CA LEU A 84 31.24 -11.46 -8.24
C LEU A 84 32.76 -11.52 -8.01
N ALA A 85 33.29 -12.66 -7.57
CA ALA A 85 34.74 -12.87 -7.47
C ALA A 85 35.42 -12.80 -8.86
N LEU A 86 34.78 -13.37 -9.89
CA LEU A 86 35.26 -13.26 -11.28
C LEU A 86 35.26 -11.82 -11.78
N LEU A 87 34.25 -11.02 -11.40
CA LEU A 87 34.15 -9.63 -11.81
C LEU A 87 35.30 -8.75 -11.29
N GLU A 88 35.92 -9.06 -10.16
CA GLU A 88 37.10 -8.30 -9.70
C GLU A 88 38.27 -8.39 -10.69
N HIS A 89 38.45 -9.53 -11.35
CA HIS A 89 39.44 -9.67 -12.41
C HIS A 89 39.03 -8.92 -13.69
N VAL A 90 37.73 -8.94 -14.02
CA VAL A 90 37.19 -8.19 -15.16
C VAL A 90 37.41 -6.68 -14.98
N ARG A 91 37.20 -6.18 -13.76
CA ARG A 91 37.34 -4.76 -13.40
C ARG A 91 38.72 -4.20 -13.69
N THR A 92 39.78 -4.99 -13.55
CA THR A 92 41.15 -4.53 -13.85
C THR A 92 41.54 -4.80 -15.31
N ALA A 93 40.97 -5.82 -15.94
CA ALA A 93 41.33 -6.23 -17.30
C ALA A 93 40.60 -5.46 -18.40
N TYR A 94 39.38 -4.95 -18.17
CA TYR A 94 38.56 -4.38 -19.24
C TYR A 94 39.14 -3.07 -19.81
N GLU A 95 39.94 -2.33 -19.04
CA GLU A 95 40.58 -1.09 -19.49
C GLU A 95 41.49 -1.30 -20.70
N ALA A 96 42.08 -2.50 -20.85
CA ALA A 96 42.92 -2.86 -21.98
C ALA A 96 42.13 -3.32 -23.23
N ARG A 97 40.81 -3.52 -23.13
CA ARG A 97 39.98 -4.05 -24.22
C ARG A 97 39.34 -2.93 -25.05
N PRO A 98 39.53 -2.88 -26.38
CA PRO A 98 38.95 -1.81 -27.20
C PRO A 98 37.41 -1.87 -27.28
N ALA A 99 36.80 -3.08 -27.24
CA ALA A 99 35.36 -3.24 -27.35
C ALA A 99 34.61 -3.03 -26.02
N PRO A 100 33.35 -2.56 -26.08
CA PRO A 100 32.50 -2.38 -24.91
C PRO A 100 32.24 -3.67 -24.13
N LEU A 101 32.08 -3.52 -22.82
CA LEU A 101 31.72 -4.58 -21.88
C LEU A 101 30.36 -4.27 -21.25
N VAL A 102 29.43 -5.21 -21.32
CA VAL A 102 28.12 -5.15 -20.69
C VAL A 102 28.04 -6.16 -19.56
N LEU A 103 27.79 -5.68 -18.35
CA LEU A 103 27.56 -6.50 -17.17
C LEU A 103 26.07 -6.53 -16.87
N VAL A 104 25.51 -7.73 -16.74
CA VAL A 104 24.08 -7.89 -16.43
C VAL A 104 23.93 -8.40 -15.01
N SER A 105 23.32 -7.58 -14.16
CA SER A 105 23.13 -7.90 -12.74
C SER A 105 21.71 -7.58 -12.27
N ARG A 106 21.32 -8.11 -11.11
CA ARG A 106 20.04 -7.82 -10.47
C ARG A 106 20.09 -6.55 -9.62
N ARG A 107 21.28 -6.21 -9.13
CA ARG A 107 21.56 -4.98 -8.37
C ARG A 107 22.67 -4.20 -9.06
N SER A 108 22.63 -2.88 -8.92
CA SER A 108 23.69 -2.03 -9.48
C SER A 108 25.03 -2.42 -8.88
N LEU A 109 26.03 -2.64 -9.75
CA LEU A 109 27.40 -2.92 -9.31
C LEU A 109 28.03 -1.71 -8.64
N LEU A 110 27.57 -0.48 -8.93
CA LEU A 110 28.06 0.73 -8.27
C LEU A 110 27.86 0.72 -6.75
N ALA A 111 26.89 -0.06 -6.25
CA ALA A 111 26.66 -0.27 -4.82
C ALA A 111 27.70 -1.20 -4.17
N ARG A 112 28.63 -1.77 -4.95
CA ARG A 112 29.68 -2.66 -4.48
C ARG A 112 31.00 -1.92 -4.29
N PRO A 113 31.79 -2.30 -3.25
CA PRO A 113 33.16 -1.82 -3.11
C PRO A 113 33.96 -2.05 -4.39
N GLY A 114 34.80 -1.09 -4.78
CA GLY A 114 35.64 -1.16 -5.98
C GLY A 114 34.96 -0.72 -7.28
N TRP A 115 33.62 -0.74 -7.35
CA TRP A 115 32.86 -0.42 -8.57
C TRP A 115 32.30 1.00 -8.60
N THR A 116 32.16 1.67 -7.46
CA THR A 116 31.56 3.01 -7.35
C THR A 116 32.19 4.06 -8.27
N LEU A 117 33.50 3.96 -8.53
CA LEU A 117 34.26 4.86 -9.40
C LEU A 117 34.75 4.19 -10.69
N SER A 118 34.11 3.08 -11.09
CA SER A 118 34.48 2.34 -12.30
C SER A 118 34.16 3.08 -13.60
N GLY A 119 33.42 4.18 -13.55
CA GLY A 119 32.90 4.85 -14.74
C GLY A 119 31.82 4.06 -15.49
N ALA A 120 31.30 2.98 -14.89
CA ALA A 120 30.24 2.18 -15.49
C ALA A 120 28.95 3.00 -15.68
N ALA A 121 28.47 3.09 -16.91
CA ALA A 121 27.15 3.62 -17.20
C ALA A 121 26.07 2.63 -16.75
N VAL A 122 25.15 3.06 -15.89
CA VAL A 122 24.11 2.18 -15.36
C VAL A 122 22.83 2.36 -16.17
N VAL A 123 22.37 1.28 -16.78
CA VAL A 123 21.09 1.20 -17.49
C VAL A 123 20.15 0.34 -16.66
N GLU A 124 19.05 0.91 -16.17
CA GLU A 124 18.13 0.20 -15.29
C GLU A 124 16.86 -0.25 -16.03
N THR A 125 16.52 -1.52 -15.85
CA THR A 125 15.23 -2.04 -16.33
C THR A 125 14.07 -1.43 -15.54
N ALA A 126 13.02 -1.05 -16.27
CA ALA A 126 11.78 -0.55 -15.70
C ALA A 126 10.70 -1.63 -15.72
N PRO A 127 9.73 -1.56 -14.79
CA PRO A 127 8.52 -2.37 -14.86
C PRO A 127 7.80 -2.17 -16.21
N TRP A 128 7.13 -3.22 -16.67
CA TRP A 128 6.23 -3.14 -17.81
C TRP A 128 4.93 -2.42 -17.40
N PRO A 129 4.41 -1.53 -18.26
CA PRO A 129 3.10 -0.96 -18.09
C PRO A 129 2.01 -2.03 -18.12
N ASP A 130 0.93 -1.81 -17.39
CA ASP A 130 -0.20 -2.74 -17.28
C ASP A 130 -0.77 -3.14 -18.65
N ASP A 131 -0.85 -2.20 -19.62
CA ASP A 131 -1.32 -2.46 -20.98
C ASP A 131 -0.40 -3.44 -21.73
N ARG A 132 0.91 -3.38 -21.48
CA ARG A 132 1.88 -4.31 -22.06
C ARG A 132 1.75 -5.70 -21.45
N VAL A 133 1.53 -5.79 -20.13
CA VAL A 133 1.27 -7.07 -19.45
C VAL A 133 -0.06 -7.67 -19.93
N ALA A 134 -1.10 -6.85 -20.09
CA ALA A 134 -2.39 -7.28 -20.63
C ALA A 134 -2.25 -7.81 -22.07
N ARG A 135 -1.46 -7.16 -22.93
CA ARG A 135 -1.15 -7.66 -24.28
C ARG A 135 -0.43 -9.01 -24.25
N LEU A 136 0.48 -9.22 -23.30
CA LEU A 136 1.12 -10.53 -23.11
C LEU A 136 0.09 -11.62 -22.76
N ALA A 137 -0.84 -11.33 -21.85
CA ALA A 137 -1.89 -12.28 -21.48
C ALA A 137 -2.79 -12.66 -22.68
N VAL A 138 -3.10 -11.69 -23.54
CA VAL A 138 -3.82 -11.94 -24.81
C VAL A 138 -3.00 -12.78 -25.77
N ALA A 139 -1.71 -12.46 -25.96
CA ALA A 139 -0.81 -13.21 -26.82
C ALA A 139 -0.59 -14.65 -26.32
N ALA A 140 -0.66 -14.85 -25.00
CA ALA A 140 -0.65 -16.16 -24.35
C ALA A 140 -2.01 -16.89 -24.46
N GLN A 141 -2.96 -16.40 -25.25
CA GLN A 141 -4.27 -17.03 -25.49
C GLN A 141 -5.17 -17.16 -24.26
N LEU A 142 -5.00 -16.31 -23.24
CA LEU A 142 -5.97 -16.22 -22.15
C LEU A 142 -7.20 -15.44 -22.62
N THR A 143 -8.37 -16.08 -22.63
CA THR A 143 -9.61 -15.50 -23.17
C THR A 143 -10.47 -14.80 -22.11
N GLY A 144 -10.43 -15.25 -20.85
CA GLY A 144 -11.25 -14.71 -19.77
C GLY A 144 -10.77 -13.36 -19.20
N PRO A 145 -11.67 -12.39 -18.93
CA PRO A 145 -11.29 -11.10 -18.35
C PRO A 145 -10.67 -11.23 -16.95
N ALA A 146 -11.22 -12.09 -16.09
CA ALA A 146 -10.68 -12.35 -14.74
C ALA A 146 -9.25 -12.90 -14.77
N ALA A 147 -8.95 -13.80 -15.72
CA ALA A 147 -7.61 -14.35 -15.92
C ALA A 147 -6.62 -13.26 -16.34
N ARG A 148 -7.00 -12.40 -17.30
CA ARG A 148 -6.16 -11.29 -17.77
C ARG A 148 -5.89 -10.27 -16.66
N GLU A 149 -6.91 -9.93 -15.87
CA GLU A 149 -6.78 -9.02 -14.74
C GLU A 149 -5.84 -9.61 -13.67
N LEU A 150 -5.96 -10.91 -13.38
CA LEU A 150 -5.08 -11.60 -12.46
C LEU A 150 -3.61 -11.56 -12.92
N VAL A 151 -3.34 -11.72 -14.23
CA VAL A 151 -1.99 -11.58 -14.78
C VAL A 151 -1.42 -10.20 -14.49
N VAL A 152 -2.16 -9.13 -14.82
CA VAL A 152 -1.71 -7.75 -14.59
C VAL A 152 -1.45 -7.51 -13.11
N ARG A 153 -2.40 -7.91 -12.25
CA ARG A 153 -2.35 -7.70 -10.80
C ARG A 153 -1.18 -8.42 -10.12
N LEU A 154 -0.93 -9.69 -10.45
CA LEU A 154 0.19 -10.43 -9.86
C LEU A 154 1.54 -10.04 -10.46
N ALA A 155 1.58 -9.72 -11.75
CA ALA A 155 2.81 -9.39 -12.44
C ALA A 155 3.46 -8.12 -11.92
N GLY A 156 2.68 -7.07 -11.58
CA GLY A 156 3.25 -5.79 -11.14
C GLY A 156 4.30 -5.25 -12.11
N GLY A 157 4.07 -5.41 -13.41
CA GLY A 157 5.02 -5.07 -14.46
C GLY A 157 6.25 -5.99 -14.60
N ASN A 158 6.36 -7.07 -13.84
CA ASN A 158 7.45 -8.04 -13.97
C ASN A 158 7.14 -9.10 -15.05
N PRO A 159 7.92 -9.18 -16.14
CA PRO A 159 7.65 -10.10 -17.26
C PRO A 159 7.77 -11.58 -16.89
N LEU A 160 8.67 -11.94 -15.97
CA LEU A 160 8.79 -13.30 -15.47
C LEU A 160 7.50 -13.72 -14.77
N ILE A 161 7.00 -12.91 -13.84
CA ILE A 161 5.78 -13.23 -13.12
C ILE A 161 4.59 -13.27 -14.08
N ALA A 162 4.49 -12.32 -15.02
CA ALA A 162 3.43 -12.33 -16.03
C ALA A 162 3.40 -13.64 -16.84
N GLY A 163 4.55 -14.10 -17.32
CA GLY A 163 4.66 -15.37 -18.04
C GLY A 163 4.37 -16.59 -17.16
N ALA A 164 4.83 -16.57 -15.91
CA ALA A 164 4.59 -17.65 -14.94
C ALA A 164 3.11 -17.78 -14.58
N VAL A 165 2.41 -16.65 -14.40
CA VAL A 165 0.95 -16.63 -14.19
C VAL A 165 0.22 -17.21 -15.40
N CYS A 166 0.61 -16.83 -16.62
CA CYS A 166 0.01 -17.40 -17.83
C CYS A 166 0.19 -18.93 -17.90
N ARG A 167 1.39 -19.43 -17.58
CA ARG A 167 1.65 -20.87 -17.51
C ARG A 167 0.83 -21.57 -16.43
N ALA A 168 0.71 -20.97 -15.25
CA ALA A 168 -0.06 -21.54 -14.15
C ALA A 168 -1.55 -21.68 -14.50
N LEU A 169 -2.12 -20.67 -15.17
CA LEU A 169 -3.49 -20.71 -15.66
C LEU A 169 -3.69 -21.79 -16.73
N HIS A 170 -2.73 -21.94 -17.66
CA HIS A 170 -2.76 -23.02 -18.66
C HIS A 170 -2.56 -24.41 -18.04
N ALA A 171 -1.83 -24.51 -16.95
CA ALA A 171 -1.66 -25.75 -16.18
C ALA A 171 -2.91 -26.11 -15.35
N GLY A 172 -4.00 -25.33 -15.43
CA GLY A 172 -5.29 -25.63 -14.82
C GLY A 172 -5.57 -24.91 -13.50
N ALA A 173 -4.72 -23.97 -13.07
CA ALA A 173 -5.06 -23.12 -11.92
C ALA A 173 -6.23 -22.19 -12.26
N THR A 174 -7.23 -22.09 -11.39
CA THR A 174 -8.37 -21.19 -11.60
C THR A 174 -8.02 -19.73 -11.27
N PRO A 175 -8.45 -18.76 -12.09
CA PRO A 175 -8.28 -17.33 -11.77
C PRO A 175 -9.02 -16.90 -10.50
N ASP A 176 -10.03 -17.66 -10.06
CA ASP A 176 -10.78 -17.42 -8.82
C ASP A 176 -10.01 -17.81 -7.55
N SER A 177 -8.89 -18.51 -7.71
CA SER A 177 -7.96 -18.88 -6.62
C SER A 177 -6.58 -18.25 -6.85
N PRO A 178 -6.42 -16.92 -6.69
CA PRO A 178 -5.14 -16.22 -6.87
C PRO A 178 -3.99 -16.85 -6.07
N GLY A 179 -4.27 -17.39 -4.89
CA GLY A 179 -3.28 -18.06 -4.05
C GLY A 179 -2.69 -19.33 -4.67
N ALA A 180 -3.49 -20.13 -5.39
CA ALA A 180 -3.02 -21.32 -6.09
C ALA A 180 -2.14 -20.96 -7.30
N VAL A 181 -2.51 -19.89 -8.03
CA VAL A 181 -1.69 -19.33 -9.11
C VAL A 181 -0.37 -18.80 -8.56
N ALA A 182 -0.42 -18.01 -7.47
CA ALA A 182 0.76 -17.47 -6.81
C ALA A 182 1.69 -18.57 -6.27
N ASP A 183 1.15 -19.70 -5.84
CA ASP A 183 1.92 -20.86 -5.38
C ASP A 183 2.84 -21.41 -6.48
N GLN A 184 2.31 -21.66 -7.68
CA GLN A 184 3.09 -22.13 -8.82
C GLN A 184 4.13 -21.09 -9.28
N VAL A 185 3.75 -19.82 -9.29
CA VAL A 185 4.67 -18.72 -9.62
C VAL A 185 5.81 -18.62 -8.60
N ALA A 186 5.52 -18.78 -7.30
CA ALA A 186 6.52 -18.74 -6.24
C ALA A 186 7.54 -19.87 -6.36
N GLN A 187 7.15 -21.05 -6.86
CA GLN A 187 8.06 -22.16 -7.15
C GLN A 187 9.07 -21.77 -8.23
N GLU A 188 8.63 -21.21 -9.36
CA GLU A 188 9.53 -20.77 -10.43
C GLU A 188 10.48 -19.64 -9.97
N ILE A 189 10.00 -18.69 -9.16
CA ILE A 189 10.86 -17.65 -8.58
C ILE A 189 11.93 -18.30 -7.69
N THR A 190 11.53 -19.26 -6.86
CA THR A 190 12.42 -19.94 -5.92
C THR A 190 13.52 -20.74 -6.62
N GLU A 191 13.18 -21.47 -7.69
CA GLU A 191 14.14 -22.20 -8.53
C GLU A 191 15.21 -21.26 -9.12
N ARG A 192 14.80 -20.06 -9.56
CA ARG A 192 15.73 -19.04 -10.09
C ARG A 192 16.60 -18.42 -9.01
N LEU A 193 16.08 -18.27 -7.79
CA LEU A 193 16.85 -17.81 -6.63
C LEU A 193 17.85 -18.86 -6.13
N SER A 194 17.57 -20.14 -6.31
CA SER A 194 18.52 -21.21 -5.96
C SER A 194 19.87 -21.10 -6.70
N ARG A 195 19.91 -20.37 -7.83
CA ARG A 195 21.16 -20.02 -8.52
C ARG A 195 22.01 -18.97 -7.79
N GLU A 196 21.39 -18.12 -6.96
CA GLU A 196 22.12 -17.14 -6.13
C GLU A 196 22.67 -17.81 -4.86
N GLN A 197 21.83 -18.63 -4.23
CA GLN A 197 22.12 -19.29 -2.97
C GLN A 197 21.44 -20.67 -2.96
N PRO A 198 22.20 -21.78 -2.86
CA PRO A 198 21.66 -23.13 -2.78
C PRO A 198 20.60 -23.24 -1.67
N ALA A 199 19.48 -23.89 -1.97
CA ALA A 199 18.26 -23.77 -1.22
C ALA A 199 18.09 -24.84 -0.15
N HIS A 200 18.05 -24.46 1.14
CA HIS A 200 17.44 -25.30 2.19
C HIS A 200 16.79 -24.51 3.35
N ARG A 201 17.43 -23.45 3.86
CA ARG A 201 16.93 -22.73 5.06
C ARG A 201 16.24 -21.39 4.79
N TRP A 202 16.65 -20.68 3.73
CA TRP A 202 16.16 -19.32 3.46
C TRP A 202 14.75 -19.27 2.88
N GLN A 203 14.26 -20.32 2.20
CA GLN A 203 12.94 -20.33 1.55
C GLN A 203 11.79 -20.09 2.54
N ARG A 204 11.72 -20.89 3.61
CA ARG A 204 10.69 -20.72 4.67
C ARG A 204 10.81 -19.38 5.40
N ALA A 205 12.02 -18.82 5.48
CA ALA A 205 12.23 -17.53 6.10
C ALA A 205 11.81 -16.37 5.17
N LEU A 206 11.98 -16.53 3.85
CA LEU A 206 11.54 -15.60 2.83
C LEU A 206 10.01 -15.48 2.78
N GLU A 207 9.29 -16.60 2.83
CA GLU A 207 7.81 -16.62 2.87
C GLU A 207 7.27 -15.92 4.12
N ARG A 208 7.87 -16.22 5.27
CA ARG A 208 7.57 -15.54 6.54
C ARG A 208 7.85 -14.03 6.44
N LEU A 209 9.00 -13.65 5.87
CA LEU A 209 9.37 -12.25 5.67
C LEU A 209 8.36 -11.51 4.78
N ALA A 210 7.90 -12.16 3.69
CA ALA A 210 6.89 -11.59 2.79
C ALA A 210 5.56 -11.29 3.49
N ALA A 211 5.11 -12.19 4.36
CA ALA A 211 3.88 -12.01 5.15
C ALA A 211 4.01 -10.99 6.29
N MET A 212 5.23 -10.73 6.78
CA MET A 212 5.47 -9.76 7.85
C MET A 212 5.67 -8.33 7.36
N TRP A 213 5.65 -8.09 6.04
CA TRP A 213 5.92 -6.79 5.38
C TRP A 213 7.34 -6.24 5.56
N GLY A 214 8.06 -6.70 6.57
CA GLY A 214 9.46 -6.46 6.85
C GLY A 214 9.79 -6.93 8.26
N GLY A 215 11.04 -7.30 8.52
CA GLY A 215 11.43 -7.83 9.82
C GLY A 215 12.91 -7.71 10.11
N ASP A 216 13.23 -7.39 11.36
CA ASP A 216 14.56 -7.54 11.91
C ASP A 216 14.82 -9.01 12.31
N ARG A 217 16.01 -9.25 12.86
CA ARG A 217 16.45 -10.59 13.25
C ARG A 217 15.58 -11.19 14.35
N GLU A 218 15.10 -10.38 15.28
CA GLU A 218 14.25 -10.82 16.40
C GLU A 218 12.90 -11.29 15.89
N LEU A 219 12.22 -10.45 15.09
CA LEU A 219 10.89 -10.78 14.56
C LEU A 219 10.91 -12.02 13.65
N LEU A 220 11.96 -12.17 12.83
CA LEU A 220 12.10 -13.35 11.97
C LEU A 220 12.46 -14.63 12.74
N GLY A 221 12.99 -14.51 13.96
CA GLY A 221 13.60 -15.61 14.71
C GLY A 221 14.74 -16.26 13.91
N ALA A 222 15.53 -15.45 13.21
CA ALA A 222 16.64 -15.91 12.38
C ALA A 222 17.98 -15.77 13.11
N ASP A 223 18.91 -16.70 12.89
CA ASP A 223 20.29 -16.47 13.30
C ASP A 223 21.00 -15.46 12.37
N ARG A 224 22.25 -15.10 12.70
CA ARG A 224 23.02 -14.10 11.93
C ARG A 224 23.29 -14.56 10.50
N GLU A 225 23.52 -15.85 10.30
CA GLU A 225 23.85 -16.42 8.99
C GLU A 225 22.63 -16.38 8.08
N LEU A 226 21.49 -16.90 8.54
CA LEU A 226 20.23 -16.90 7.81
C LEU A 226 19.76 -15.48 7.48
N PHE A 227 19.87 -14.55 8.42
CA PHE A 227 19.52 -13.15 8.19
C PHE A 227 20.46 -12.51 7.15
N GLY A 228 21.76 -12.82 7.19
CA GLY A 228 22.74 -12.40 6.18
C GLY A 228 22.42 -12.95 4.80
N THR A 229 22.12 -14.26 4.72
CA THR A 229 21.74 -14.96 3.48
C THR A 229 20.48 -14.37 2.86
N LEU A 230 19.43 -14.11 3.67
CA LEU A 230 18.21 -13.44 3.19
C LEU A 230 18.53 -12.05 2.63
N GLY A 231 19.32 -11.24 3.34
CA GLY A 231 19.71 -9.91 2.85
C GLY A 231 20.56 -9.93 1.57
N GLY A 232 21.20 -11.07 1.28
CA GLY A 232 21.95 -11.31 0.05
C GLY A 232 21.06 -11.56 -1.18
N LEU A 233 19.82 -12.04 -1.00
CA LEU A 233 18.91 -12.36 -2.11
C LEU A 233 18.51 -11.12 -2.89
N SER A 234 18.51 -11.19 -4.21
CA SER A 234 18.22 -10.03 -5.08
C SER A 234 16.87 -9.37 -4.86
N LEU A 235 15.87 -10.12 -4.41
CA LEU A 235 14.51 -9.64 -4.13
C LEU A 235 14.29 -9.18 -2.69
N VAL A 236 15.31 -9.23 -1.85
CA VAL A 236 15.28 -8.68 -0.49
C VAL A 236 16.04 -7.36 -0.47
N THR A 237 15.49 -6.36 0.22
CA THR A 237 16.14 -5.08 0.46
C THR A 237 16.29 -4.82 1.96
N ARG A 238 17.22 -3.92 2.31
CA ARG A 238 17.38 -3.42 3.68
C ARG A 238 16.56 -2.14 3.83
N THR A 239 15.85 -2.04 4.94
CA THR A 239 14.98 -0.93 5.32
C THR A 239 15.30 -0.49 6.74
N GLU A 240 14.70 0.60 7.18
CA GLU A 240 14.76 1.10 8.56
C GLU A 240 14.18 0.10 9.58
N LEU A 241 13.37 -0.87 9.11
CA LEU A 241 12.68 -1.87 9.91
C LEU A 241 13.30 -3.28 9.80
N GLY A 242 14.47 -3.41 9.16
CA GLY A 242 15.14 -4.68 8.91
C GLY A 242 15.13 -5.06 7.43
N LEU A 243 14.93 -6.35 7.12
CA LEU A 243 14.79 -6.82 5.75
C LEU A 243 13.36 -6.68 5.27
N ALA A 244 13.15 -6.56 3.97
CA ALA A 244 11.84 -6.61 3.32
C ALA A 244 11.96 -7.24 1.93
N VAL A 245 10.92 -7.96 1.49
CA VAL A 245 10.84 -8.44 0.10
C VAL A 245 10.28 -7.33 -0.77
N VAL A 246 10.88 -7.09 -1.93
CA VAL A 246 10.44 -6.05 -2.86
C VAL A 246 9.18 -6.49 -3.63
N GLU A 247 8.32 -5.53 -3.97
CA GLU A 247 7.20 -5.79 -4.88
C GLU A 247 7.71 -6.02 -6.31
N PRO A 248 7.03 -6.86 -7.12
CA PRO A 248 5.78 -7.60 -6.82
C PRO A 248 6.00 -8.97 -6.15
N PHE A 249 7.25 -9.38 -5.91
CA PHE A 249 7.59 -10.70 -5.36
C PHE A 249 6.99 -10.94 -3.98
N ARG A 250 6.99 -9.90 -3.12
CA ARG A 250 6.39 -9.99 -1.78
C ARG A 250 4.93 -10.42 -1.85
N SER A 251 4.13 -9.79 -2.71
CA SER A 251 2.72 -10.12 -2.90
C SER A 251 2.53 -11.57 -3.38
N VAL A 252 3.36 -12.06 -4.30
CA VAL A 252 3.32 -13.45 -4.77
C VAL A 252 3.64 -14.43 -3.64
N PHE A 253 4.74 -14.22 -2.91
CA PHE A 253 5.13 -15.10 -1.80
C PHE A 253 4.13 -15.09 -0.64
N GLU A 254 3.56 -13.93 -0.31
CA GLU A 254 2.52 -13.83 0.71
C GLU A 254 1.27 -14.62 0.31
N GLN A 255 0.78 -14.45 -0.93
CA GLN A 255 -0.40 -15.17 -1.41
C GLN A 255 -0.18 -16.68 -1.44
N ALA A 256 0.99 -17.13 -1.91
CA ALA A 256 1.38 -18.54 -1.87
C ALA A 256 1.42 -19.08 -0.43
N TYR A 257 2.01 -18.31 0.51
CA TYR A 257 2.10 -18.72 1.91
C TYR A 257 0.73 -18.79 2.58
N ARG A 258 -0.14 -17.80 2.34
CA ARG A 258 -1.53 -17.79 2.82
C ARG A 258 -2.32 -18.97 2.29
N TRP A 259 -2.13 -19.33 1.02
CA TRP A 259 -2.78 -20.47 0.38
C TRP A 259 -2.35 -21.81 1.00
N ARG A 260 -1.03 -22.05 1.11
CA ARG A 260 -0.51 -23.32 1.62
C ARG A 260 -0.69 -23.50 3.13
N GLN A 261 -0.52 -22.41 3.89
CA GLN A 261 -0.45 -22.47 5.36
C GLN A 261 -1.21 -21.30 6.00
N PRO A 262 -2.55 -21.22 5.87
CA PRO A 262 -3.34 -20.08 6.31
C PRO A 262 -3.18 -19.75 7.80
N ALA A 263 -3.11 -20.77 8.67
CA ALA A 263 -2.91 -20.59 10.11
C ALA A 263 -1.52 -20.02 10.45
N ALA A 264 -0.47 -20.54 9.81
CA ALA A 264 0.90 -20.08 10.04
C ALA A 264 1.13 -18.66 9.47
N HIS A 265 0.49 -18.35 8.35
CA HIS A 265 0.42 -17.01 7.77
C HIS A 265 -0.23 -16.03 8.76
N SER A 266 -1.44 -16.33 9.25
CA SER A 266 -2.12 -15.48 10.23
C SER A 266 -1.29 -15.31 11.51
N GLY A 267 -0.69 -16.38 12.02
CA GLY A 267 0.20 -16.32 13.19
C GLY A 267 1.45 -15.45 12.96
N SER A 268 2.04 -15.47 11.77
CA SER A 268 3.17 -14.61 11.42
C SER A 268 2.77 -13.14 11.37
N ARG A 269 1.60 -12.82 10.81
CA ARG A 269 1.07 -11.44 10.80
C ARG A 269 0.75 -10.93 12.19
N SER A 270 0.08 -11.73 13.03
CA SER A 270 -0.23 -11.34 14.41
C SER A 270 1.04 -11.08 15.22
N ARG A 271 2.07 -11.91 15.07
CA ARG A 271 3.38 -11.66 15.70
C ARG A 271 4.02 -10.37 15.23
N ALA A 272 3.97 -10.09 13.92
CA ALA A 272 4.48 -8.85 13.37
C ALA A 272 3.72 -7.63 13.92
N LEU A 273 2.39 -7.66 13.95
CA LEU A 273 1.56 -6.60 14.53
C LEU A 273 1.92 -6.35 16.00
N THR A 274 1.99 -7.39 16.82
CA THR A 274 2.39 -7.28 18.24
C THR A 274 3.79 -6.68 18.37
N HIS A 275 4.76 -7.16 17.58
CA HIS A 275 6.13 -6.65 17.60
C HIS A 275 6.19 -5.16 17.20
N ARG A 276 5.46 -4.75 16.16
CA ARG A 276 5.37 -3.34 15.73
C ARG A 276 4.67 -2.47 16.77
N GLY A 277 3.63 -2.97 17.43
CA GLY A 277 2.99 -2.27 18.55
C GLY A 277 3.96 -1.99 19.70
N ARG A 278 4.80 -2.97 20.07
CA ARG A 278 5.85 -2.78 21.08
C ARG A 278 6.89 -1.74 20.65
N GLN A 279 7.36 -1.82 19.39
CA GLN A 279 8.31 -0.83 18.85
C GLN A 279 7.73 0.58 18.84
N LEU A 280 6.47 0.73 18.43
CA LEU A 280 5.80 2.03 18.37
C LEU A 280 5.70 2.69 19.75
N GLY A 281 5.44 1.90 20.80
CA GLY A 281 5.33 2.39 22.17
C GLY A 281 6.63 2.95 22.75
N SER A 282 7.79 2.47 22.29
CA SER A 282 9.11 2.93 22.77
C SER A 282 9.85 3.86 21.80
N GLU A 283 9.41 3.96 20.54
CA GLU A 283 10.12 4.70 19.50
C GLU A 283 10.01 6.23 19.65
N THR A 284 11.16 6.88 19.82
CA THR A 284 11.28 8.34 19.95
C THR A 284 11.57 9.00 18.60
N ALA A 285 12.26 8.32 17.70
CA ALA A 285 12.61 8.83 16.38
C ALA A 285 11.37 8.92 15.48
N VAL A 286 11.04 10.15 15.09
CA VAL A 286 9.87 10.49 14.27
C VAL A 286 9.84 9.71 12.95
N THR A 287 10.96 9.67 12.23
CA THR A 287 11.08 8.96 10.95
C THR A 287 10.79 7.46 11.11
N ARG A 288 11.41 6.82 12.11
CA ARG A 288 11.22 5.39 12.39
C ARG A 288 9.80 5.08 12.87
N ARG A 289 9.19 5.97 13.66
CA ARG A 289 7.79 5.85 14.10
C ARG A 289 6.82 5.79 12.91
N SER A 290 6.99 6.70 11.95
CA SER A 290 6.16 6.76 10.76
C SER A 290 6.25 5.47 9.92
N ARG A 291 7.46 4.89 9.81
CA ARG A 291 7.69 3.58 9.16
C ARG A 291 7.02 2.43 9.90
N ILE A 292 7.08 2.41 11.23
CA ILE A 292 6.41 1.38 12.04
C ILE A 292 4.89 1.43 11.81
N ALA A 293 4.31 2.64 11.80
CA ALA A 293 2.88 2.83 11.51
C ALA A 293 2.50 2.40 10.08
N GLU A 294 3.33 2.71 9.08
CA GLU A 294 3.21 2.20 7.71
C GLU A 294 3.16 0.67 7.68
N GLY A 295 4.07 0.01 8.40
CA GLY A 295 4.09 -1.44 8.55
C GLY A 295 2.81 -2.00 9.15
N VAL A 296 2.22 -1.34 10.14
CA VAL A 296 0.93 -1.78 10.71
C VAL A 296 -0.22 -1.62 9.72
N MET A 297 -0.26 -0.53 8.94
CA MET A 297 -1.26 -0.35 7.88
C MET A 297 -1.18 -1.49 6.85
N ALA A 298 0.02 -1.85 6.41
CA ALA A 298 0.23 -2.97 5.49
C ALA A 298 -0.16 -4.33 6.10
N LEU A 299 -0.04 -4.46 7.42
CA LEU A 299 -0.41 -5.67 8.16
C LEU A 299 -1.91 -5.73 8.57
N SER A 300 -2.70 -4.69 8.34
CA SER A 300 -4.13 -4.62 8.72
C SER A 300 -5.03 -5.71 8.12
N GLY A 301 -4.61 -6.30 7.00
CA GLY A 301 -5.37 -7.35 6.30
C GLY A 301 -6.59 -6.83 5.54
N ASP A 302 -6.81 -5.52 5.51
CA ASP A 302 -7.90 -4.88 4.78
C ASP A 302 -7.54 -4.72 3.29
N ALA A 303 -8.38 -5.25 2.41
CA ALA A 303 -8.15 -5.23 0.96
C ALA A 303 -8.12 -3.81 0.39
N VAL A 304 -8.96 -2.90 0.89
CA VAL A 304 -9.01 -1.51 0.38
C VAL A 304 -7.72 -0.77 0.73
N ILE A 305 -7.23 -0.96 1.96
CA ILE A 305 -5.94 -0.40 2.38
C ILE A 305 -4.82 -0.97 1.51
N HIS A 306 -4.80 -2.29 1.29
CA HIS A 306 -3.74 -2.94 0.52
C HIS A 306 -3.75 -2.48 -0.95
N GLU A 307 -4.91 -2.51 -1.61
CA GLU A 307 -5.04 -2.11 -3.02
C GLU A 307 -4.69 -0.64 -3.26
N THR A 308 -4.99 0.24 -2.29
CA THR A 308 -4.79 1.68 -2.47
C THR A 308 -3.41 2.15 -2.00
N LEU A 309 -2.97 1.70 -0.82
CA LEU A 309 -1.72 2.15 -0.21
C LEU A 309 -0.56 1.20 -0.46
N PHE A 310 -0.80 -0.06 -0.82
CA PHE A 310 0.25 -1.09 -0.93
C PHE A 310 0.06 -2.01 -2.15
N PRO A 311 -0.25 -1.48 -3.34
CA PRO A 311 -0.49 -2.31 -4.51
C PRO A 311 0.77 -3.12 -4.85
N ALA A 312 0.57 -4.29 -5.47
CA ALA A 312 1.63 -5.12 -6.03
C ALA A 312 2.27 -4.50 -7.28
N SER A 313 2.46 -3.17 -7.28
CA SER A 313 3.12 -2.41 -8.33
C SER A 313 4.31 -1.67 -7.73
N PRO A 314 5.52 -1.79 -8.31
CA PRO A 314 6.66 -0.98 -7.92
C PRO A 314 6.33 0.50 -8.12
N ALA A 315 6.71 1.34 -7.15
CA ALA A 315 6.52 2.78 -7.22
C ALA A 315 7.78 3.43 -7.77
N ASP A 316 7.74 3.81 -9.04
CA ASP A 316 8.92 4.21 -9.78
C ASP A 316 8.93 5.71 -10.11
N GLY A 317 9.77 6.47 -9.41
CA GLY A 317 9.80 7.93 -9.52
C GLY A 317 10.05 8.63 -8.19
N ALA A 318 9.73 9.93 -8.12
CA ALA A 318 9.96 10.77 -6.95
C ALA A 318 8.71 11.58 -6.59
N ILE A 319 8.51 11.82 -5.29
CA ILE A 319 7.53 12.77 -4.78
C ILE A 319 8.26 14.05 -4.39
N GLN A 320 7.80 15.20 -4.87
CA GLN A 320 8.44 16.49 -4.64
C GLN A 320 7.39 17.56 -4.29
N THR A 321 7.79 18.57 -3.53
CA THR A 321 6.98 19.80 -3.40
C THR A 321 6.97 20.52 -4.74
N ALA A 322 5.81 21.04 -5.15
CA ALA A 322 5.70 21.86 -6.34
C ALA A 322 6.52 23.15 -6.22
N VAL A 323 7.04 23.61 -7.35
CA VAL A 323 7.69 24.92 -7.51
C VAL A 323 6.83 25.81 -8.42
N PRO A 324 7.04 27.14 -8.44
CA PRO A 324 6.22 28.04 -9.25
C PRO A 324 6.14 27.69 -10.75
N GLY A 325 7.17 27.07 -11.32
CA GLY A 325 7.19 26.60 -12.71
C GLY A 325 6.29 25.39 -13.00
N ASP A 326 5.67 24.78 -11.98
CA ASP A 326 4.84 23.59 -12.13
C ASP A 326 3.34 23.88 -12.33
N ALA A 327 2.94 25.15 -12.38
CA ALA A 327 1.54 25.57 -12.43
C ALA A 327 0.76 24.89 -13.58
N ASP A 328 1.33 24.83 -14.78
CA ASP A 328 0.70 24.20 -15.95
C ASP A 328 0.52 22.69 -15.77
N ALA A 329 1.52 22.01 -15.22
CA ALA A 329 1.46 20.59 -14.93
C ALA A 329 0.40 20.27 -13.86
N ILE A 330 0.31 21.11 -12.82
CA ILE A 330 -0.72 21.01 -11.78
C ILE A 330 -2.11 21.20 -12.41
N GLY A 331 -2.29 22.24 -13.23
CA GLY A 331 -3.55 22.49 -13.93
C GLY A 331 -4.00 21.30 -14.78
N GLY A 332 -3.09 20.73 -15.60
CA GLY A 332 -3.38 19.55 -16.42
C GLY A 332 -3.75 18.32 -15.60
N LEU A 333 -3.04 18.05 -14.51
CA LEU A 333 -3.34 16.91 -13.63
C LEU A 333 -4.64 17.08 -12.85
N MET A 334 -4.93 18.30 -12.37
CA MET A 334 -6.19 18.62 -11.68
C MET A 334 -7.39 18.58 -12.63
N HIS A 335 -7.22 18.97 -13.89
CA HIS A 335 -8.23 18.78 -14.93
C HIS A 335 -8.50 17.28 -15.17
N GLY A 336 -7.45 16.45 -15.20
CA GLY A 336 -7.58 14.99 -15.26
C GLY A 336 -8.34 14.41 -14.06
N TRP A 337 -8.02 14.87 -12.85
CA TRP A 337 -8.73 14.52 -11.62
C TRP A 337 -10.22 14.86 -11.68
N ALA A 338 -10.57 16.09 -12.10
CA ALA A 338 -11.95 16.54 -12.22
C ALA A 338 -12.72 15.67 -13.22
N ARG A 339 -12.14 15.40 -14.40
CA ARG A 339 -12.75 14.55 -15.42
C ARG A 339 -12.99 13.12 -14.93
N GLN A 340 -12.00 12.50 -14.30
CA GLN A 340 -12.15 11.14 -13.78
C GLN A 340 -13.15 11.09 -12.61
N GLY A 341 -13.22 12.16 -11.82
CA GLY A 341 -14.15 12.28 -10.69
C GLY A 341 -15.58 12.64 -11.08
N GLY A 342 -15.85 12.99 -12.35
CA GLY A 342 -17.15 13.52 -12.79
C GLY A 342 -17.48 14.89 -12.20
N MET A 343 -16.47 15.70 -11.91
CA MET A 343 -16.58 17.04 -11.32
C MET A 343 -16.68 18.12 -12.41
N ASP A 344 -17.27 19.26 -12.09
CA ASP A 344 -17.25 20.42 -12.98
C ASP A 344 -15.79 20.93 -13.12
N THR A 345 -15.26 20.86 -14.35
CA THR A 345 -13.85 21.18 -14.63
C THR A 345 -13.58 22.67 -14.45
N ARG A 346 -14.49 23.56 -14.86
CA ARG A 346 -14.33 25.02 -14.75
C ARG A 346 -14.34 25.48 -13.29
N ARG A 347 -15.15 24.84 -12.45
CA ARG A 347 -15.20 25.10 -11.02
C ARG A 347 -13.95 24.57 -10.33
N THR A 348 -13.50 23.38 -10.70
CA THR A 348 -12.23 22.82 -10.19
C THR A 348 -11.04 23.70 -10.58
N GLU A 349 -10.97 24.17 -11.83
CA GLU A 349 -9.91 25.08 -12.31
C GLU A 349 -9.84 26.36 -11.46
N ARG A 350 -10.99 26.99 -11.17
CA ARG A 350 -11.04 28.16 -10.28
C ARG A 350 -10.54 27.87 -8.86
N LEU A 351 -10.88 26.71 -8.30
CA LEU A 351 -10.38 26.29 -6.97
C LEU A 351 -8.85 26.11 -7.01
N VAL A 352 -8.32 25.48 -8.06
CA VAL A 352 -6.88 25.25 -8.23
C VAL A 352 -6.12 26.55 -8.41
N GLU A 353 -6.62 27.48 -9.22
CA GLU A 353 -6.04 28.81 -9.38
C GLU A 353 -5.97 29.56 -8.05
N GLN A 354 -7.02 29.46 -7.24
CA GLN A 354 -7.04 30.05 -5.90
C GLN A 354 -6.00 29.38 -4.98
N TRP A 355 -5.94 28.05 -4.94
CA TRP A 355 -4.97 27.32 -4.13
C TRP A 355 -3.52 27.62 -4.53
N LEU A 356 -3.23 27.67 -5.83
CA LEU A 356 -1.91 28.03 -6.36
C LEU A 356 -1.54 29.48 -5.99
N ARG A 357 -2.49 30.41 -5.96
CA ARG A 357 -2.26 31.79 -5.55
C ARG A 357 -1.97 31.90 -4.05
N ASP A 358 -2.73 31.18 -3.23
CA ASP A 358 -2.64 31.27 -1.77
C ASP A 358 -1.42 30.53 -1.20
N ASP A 359 -1.08 29.36 -1.76
CA ASP A 359 0.06 28.55 -1.35
C ASP A 359 0.54 27.60 -2.46
N PRO A 360 1.44 28.03 -3.38
CA PRO A 360 2.00 27.17 -4.41
C PRO A 360 2.71 25.93 -3.84
N ALA A 361 3.32 26.06 -2.66
CA ALA A 361 4.00 24.96 -1.96
C ALA A 361 3.02 23.97 -1.32
N GLY A 362 1.72 24.28 -1.34
CA GLY A 362 0.63 23.39 -0.96
C GLY A 362 0.42 22.22 -1.92
N PHE A 363 1.12 22.16 -3.05
CA PHE A 363 1.04 21.02 -3.96
C PHE A 363 2.24 20.07 -3.83
N ARG A 364 1.96 18.77 -3.89
CA ARG A 364 2.96 17.71 -4.07
C ARG A 364 2.77 17.08 -5.44
N LEU A 365 3.87 16.82 -6.13
CA LEU A 365 3.88 16.19 -7.44
C LEU A 365 4.58 14.84 -7.37
N ALA A 366 3.94 13.84 -7.98
CA ALA A 366 4.58 12.59 -8.34
C ALA A 366 5.20 12.76 -9.73
N ARG A 367 6.51 12.58 -9.83
CA ARG A 367 7.24 12.57 -11.10
C ARG A 367 7.71 11.17 -11.42
N ASP A 368 7.57 10.76 -12.67
CA ASP A 368 8.12 9.51 -13.17
C ASP A 368 9.66 9.57 -13.28
N ARG A 369 10.30 8.50 -13.76
CA ARG A 369 11.76 8.45 -13.96
C ARG A 369 12.28 9.49 -14.95
N ASP A 370 11.45 9.90 -15.91
CA ASP A 370 11.80 10.90 -16.92
C ASP A 370 11.62 12.33 -16.37
N GLY A 371 11.24 12.49 -15.10
CA GLY A 371 11.02 13.76 -14.44
C GLY A 371 9.69 14.42 -14.79
N ARG A 372 8.81 13.74 -15.54
CA ARG A 372 7.50 14.28 -15.93
C ARG A 372 6.53 14.15 -14.77
N ALA A 373 5.76 15.21 -14.52
CA ALA A 373 4.70 15.17 -13.51
C ALA A 373 3.55 14.30 -14.00
N VAL A 374 3.28 13.21 -13.27
CA VAL A 374 2.25 12.20 -13.58
C VAL A 374 1.22 12.07 -12.47
N GLY A 375 1.42 12.76 -11.35
CA GLY A 375 0.44 12.80 -10.26
C GLY A 375 0.56 14.06 -9.44
N VAL A 376 -0.53 14.45 -8.79
CA VAL A 376 -0.67 15.67 -8.00
C VAL A 376 -1.45 15.38 -6.73
N MET A 377 -1.12 16.12 -5.67
CA MET A 377 -1.87 16.17 -4.43
C MET A 377 -1.92 17.61 -3.94
N GLY A 378 -3.13 18.11 -3.69
CA GLY A 378 -3.39 19.44 -3.13
C GLY A 378 -3.53 19.35 -1.61
N LEU A 379 -2.54 19.89 -0.91
CA LEU A 379 -2.40 19.94 0.54
C LEU A 379 -2.42 21.39 1.02
N VAL A 380 -3.57 21.86 1.48
CA VAL A 380 -3.71 23.23 1.96
C VAL A 380 -3.36 23.26 3.45
N ARG A 381 -2.29 23.95 3.81
CA ARG A 381 -1.98 24.23 5.22
C ARG A 381 -2.98 25.25 5.75
N VAL A 382 -3.60 24.99 6.90
CA VAL A 382 -4.58 25.91 7.47
C VAL A 382 -3.87 27.09 8.14
N ALA A 383 -4.06 28.28 7.59
CA ALA A 383 -3.52 29.54 8.09
C ALA A 383 -4.49 30.69 7.71
N ASP A 384 -4.29 31.88 8.26
CA ASP A 384 -5.18 33.03 7.97
C ASP A 384 -5.23 33.36 6.47
N ARG A 385 -4.11 33.20 5.75
CA ARG A 385 -4.04 33.43 4.31
C ARG A 385 -4.73 32.35 3.45
N THR A 386 -4.95 31.16 3.99
CA THR A 386 -5.51 30.01 3.26
C THR A 386 -6.92 29.63 3.74
N VAL A 387 -7.43 30.29 4.79
CA VAL A 387 -8.74 29.95 5.38
C VAL A 387 -9.87 30.09 4.35
N SER A 388 -9.80 31.09 3.47
CA SER A 388 -10.74 31.30 2.37
C SER A 388 -10.73 30.18 1.33
N SER A 389 -9.61 29.45 1.22
CA SER A 389 -9.45 28.27 0.36
C SER A 389 -9.91 26.97 1.04
N VAL A 390 -9.86 26.93 2.37
CA VAL A 390 -10.23 25.76 3.18
C VAL A 390 -11.72 25.74 3.50
N GLU A 391 -12.32 26.89 3.81
CA GLU A 391 -13.71 26.97 4.22
C GLU A 391 -14.68 26.35 3.20
N PRO A 392 -14.59 26.62 1.88
CA PRO A 392 -15.48 25.99 0.92
C PRO A 392 -15.46 24.45 0.98
N LEU A 393 -14.32 23.85 1.36
CA LEU A 393 -14.16 22.39 1.43
C LEU A 393 -14.74 21.76 2.69
N LEU A 394 -14.83 22.50 3.81
CA LEU A 394 -15.21 22.00 5.12
C LEU A 394 -16.58 22.54 5.59
N GLN A 395 -16.96 23.74 5.15
CA GLN A 395 -18.24 24.41 5.39
C GLN A 395 -18.62 24.42 6.87
N GLN A 396 -19.80 23.89 7.22
CA GLN A 396 -20.29 23.84 8.60
C GLN A 396 -19.37 23.06 9.56
N HIS A 397 -18.39 22.32 9.05
CA HIS A 397 -17.45 21.55 9.86
C HIS A 397 -16.17 22.31 10.18
N THR A 398 -15.91 23.46 9.56
CA THR A 398 -14.66 24.23 9.67
C THR A 398 -14.29 24.54 11.12
N GLU A 399 -15.19 25.14 11.88
CA GLU A 399 -14.90 25.50 13.28
C GLU A 399 -14.67 24.26 14.15
N ARG A 400 -15.53 23.25 14.03
CA ARG A 400 -15.46 22.03 14.83
C ARG A 400 -14.20 21.22 14.58
N VAL A 401 -13.75 21.13 13.33
CA VAL A 401 -12.58 20.32 12.96
C VAL A 401 -11.27 21.08 13.26
N LEU A 402 -11.27 22.41 13.11
CA LEU A 402 -10.05 23.22 13.21
C LEU A 402 -9.90 23.97 14.55
N SER A 403 -10.89 23.90 15.45
CA SER A 403 -10.87 24.64 16.73
C SER A 403 -9.60 24.35 17.53
N GLY A 404 -8.83 25.40 17.84
CA GLY A 404 -7.62 25.33 18.66
C GLY A 404 -6.38 24.74 17.98
N ARG A 405 -6.45 24.31 16.71
CA ARG A 405 -5.36 23.60 16.02
C ARG A 405 -5.08 24.07 14.58
N ARG A 406 -5.55 25.25 14.19
CA ARG A 406 -5.39 25.79 12.82
C ARG A 406 -3.95 25.69 12.32
N ALA A 407 -2.97 26.19 13.06
CA ALA A 407 -1.56 26.19 12.65
C ALA A 407 -0.93 24.78 12.51
N GLN A 408 -1.56 23.74 13.05
CA GLN A 408 -1.11 22.34 13.03
C GLN A 408 -2.04 21.44 12.19
N SER A 409 -2.85 22.04 11.33
CA SER A 409 -3.82 21.32 10.49
C SER A 409 -3.46 21.38 9.01
N LEU A 410 -3.68 20.27 8.33
CA LEU A 410 -3.46 20.10 6.90
C LEU A 410 -4.73 19.53 6.26
N VAL A 411 -5.20 20.16 5.18
CA VAL A 411 -6.41 19.74 4.46
C VAL A 411 -6.00 19.14 3.12
N LEU A 412 -6.35 17.87 2.91
CA LEU A 412 -6.26 17.21 1.61
C LEU A 412 -7.50 17.56 0.80
N GLY A 413 -7.32 18.41 -0.22
CA GLY A 413 -8.39 18.82 -1.14
C GLY A 413 -8.48 17.92 -2.37
N ALA A 414 -7.36 17.39 -2.85
CA ALA A 414 -7.32 16.52 -4.02
C ALA A 414 -6.09 15.60 -4.01
N ALA A 415 -6.24 14.40 -4.57
CA ALA A 415 -5.15 13.48 -4.86
C ALA A 415 -5.45 12.73 -6.16
N TYR A 416 -4.49 12.69 -7.07
CA TYR A 416 -4.66 12.07 -8.39
C TYR A 416 -3.32 11.59 -8.94
N CYS A 417 -3.27 10.33 -9.37
CA CYS A 417 -2.17 9.80 -10.17
C CYS A 417 -2.68 8.55 -10.90
N PRO A 418 -2.60 8.47 -12.25
CA PRO A 418 -3.02 7.29 -12.99
C PRO A 418 -2.18 6.05 -12.71
N ASP A 419 -0.89 6.23 -12.41
CA ASP A 419 0.01 5.15 -12.03
C ASP A 419 -0.28 4.71 -10.59
N ARG A 420 -0.69 3.44 -10.41
CA ARG A 420 -1.10 2.90 -9.10
C ARG A 420 0.05 2.90 -8.09
N GLY A 421 1.27 2.57 -8.52
CA GLY A 421 2.44 2.50 -7.65
C GLY A 421 2.84 3.88 -7.13
N LEU A 422 2.90 4.87 -8.03
CA LEU A 422 3.16 6.27 -7.69
C LEU A 422 2.01 6.90 -6.89
N HIS A 423 0.76 6.56 -7.20
CA HIS A 423 -0.40 7.01 -6.43
C HIS A 423 -0.33 6.55 -4.97
N ALA A 424 -0.08 5.26 -4.75
CA ALA A 424 0.11 4.70 -3.42
C ALA A 424 1.28 5.37 -2.70
N ARG A 425 2.40 5.59 -3.39
CA ARG A 425 3.56 6.30 -2.81
C ARG A 425 3.24 7.73 -2.43
N LEU A 426 2.48 8.46 -3.24
CA LEU A 426 2.03 9.82 -2.95
C LEU A 426 1.18 9.88 -1.69
N LEU A 427 0.23 8.93 -1.51
CA LEU A 427 -0.59 8.83 -0.30
C LEU A 427 0.22 8.43 0.95
N ARG A 428 1.16 7.49 0.82
CA ARG A 428 2.07 7.12 1.92
C ARG A 428 3.00 8.27 2.31
N ASP A 429 3.49 9.04 1.34
CA ASP A 429 4.29 10.24 1.58
C ASP A 429 3.52 11.29 2.39
N LEU A 430 2.25 11.53 2.04
CA LEU A 430 1.35 12.37 2.86
C LEU A 430 1.24 11.86 4.29
N LEU A 431 0.97 10.57 4.49
CA LEU A 431 0.85 9.98 5.82
C LEU A 431 2.15 10.11 6.62
N HIS A 432 3.31 9.88 5.99
CA HIS A 432 4.60 10.14 6.63
C HIS A 432 4.78 11.62 6.98
N HIS A 433 4.39 12.53 6.10
CA HIS A 433 4.50 13.96 6.35
C HIS A 433 3.67 14.40 7.57
N VAL A 434 2.41 13.97 7.67
CA VAL A 434 1.54 14.33 8.81
C VAL A 434 1.98 13.65 10.10
N MET A 435 2.41 12.38 10.05
CA MET A 435 2.98 11.68 11.21
C MET A 435 4.29 12.29 11.68
N ALA A 436 5.13 12.74 10.74
CA ALA A 436 6.42 13.30 11.07
C ALA A 436 6.31 14.65 11.78
N ASN A 437 5.27 15.42 11.43
CA ASN A 437 5.07 16.76 11.94
C ASN A 437 3.99 16.85 13.03
N GLY A 438 3.40 15.71 13.44
CA GLY A 438 2.35 15.68 14.46
C GLY A 438 1.11 16.47 14.06
N LEU A 439 0.70 16.39 12.78
CA LEU A 439 -0.36 17.24 12.23
C LEU A 439 -1.72 16.57 12.30
N LEU A 440 -2.77 17.39 12.42
CA LEU A 440 -4.13 16.97 12.14
C LEU A 440 -4.34 16.92 10.62
N LEU A 441 -4.56 15.73 10.07
CA LEU A 441 -4.97 15.58 8.67
C LEU A 441 -6.48 15.62 8.59
N THR A 442 -7.01 16.54 7.79
CA THR A 442 -8.42 16.59 7.41
C THR A 442 -8.56 16.27 5.93
N VAL A 443 -9.53 15.45 5.57
CA VAL A 443 -9.81 15.07 4.18
C VAL A 443 -11.25 15.42 3.86
N SER A 444 -11.46 16.16 2.77
CA SER A 444 -12.78 16.43 2.18
C SER A 444 -12.85 15.74 0.83
N THR A 445 -13.72 14.74 0.68
CA THR A 445 -13.76 13.97 -0.57
C THR A 445 -15.17 13.53 -0.97
N PRO A 446 -15.58 13.75 -2.24
CA PRO A 446 -16.81 13.19 -2.81
C PRO A 446 -16.59 11.78 -3.41
N ASN A 447 -15.35 11.26 -3.39
CA ASN A 447 -15.01 9.99 -4.03
C ASN A 447 -15.30 8.80 -3.09
N PRO A 448 -16.25 7.91 -3.42
CA PRO A 448 -16.60 6.77 -2.57
C PRO A 448 -15.43 5.81 -2.30
N HIS A 449 -14.45 5.75 -3.20
CA HIS A 449 -13.26 4.93 -3.00
C HIS A 449 -12.38 5.48 -1.87
N TYR A 450 -12.19 6.80 -1.81
CA TYR A 450 -11.45 7.42 -0.71
C TYR A 450 -12.24 7.43 0.60
N GLN A 451 -13.57 7.60 0.55
CA GLN A 451 -14.42 7.45 1.75
C GLN A 451 -14.22 6.07 2.38
N ARG A 452 -14.33 4.99 1.56
CA ARG A 452 -14.04 3.62 2.02
C ARG A 452 -12.63 3.49 2.58
N LEU A 453 -11.62 4.03 1.90
CA LEU A 453 -10.24 3.99 2.42
C LEU A 453 -10.13 4.65 3.80
N LEU A 454 -10.69 5.84 3.98
CA LEU A 454 -10.62 6.60 5.24
C LEU A 454 -11.37 5.89 6.38
N ASP A 455 -12.51 5.25 6.06
CA ASP A 455 -13.24 4.40 7.01
C ASP A 455 -12.40 3.19 7.45
N ARG A 456 -11.74 2.52 6.51
CA ARG A 456 -10.86 1.38 6.81
C ARG A 456 -9.60 1.80 7.56
N LEU A 457 -9.08 2.99 7.26
CA LEU A 457 -8.01 3.64 8.03
C LEU A 457 -8.49 4.16 9.40
N ARG A 458 -9.77 4.01 9.75
CA ARG A 458 -10.33 4.42 11.05
C ARG A 458 -10.18 5.92 11.34
N PHE A 459 -10.32 6.74 10.31
CA PHE A 459 -10.40 8.20 10.48
C PHE A 459 -11.75 8.57 11.11
N HIS A 460 -11.81 9.70 11.81
CA HIS A 460 -13.04 10.19 12.42
C HIS A 460 -13.90 10.86 11.35
N GLN A 461 -15.09 10.32 11.12
CA GLN A 461 -16.06 10.88 10.18
C GLN A 461 -16.87 11.99 10.85
N HIS A 462 -16.97 13.14 10.19
CA HIS A 462 -17.68 14.33 10.67
C HIS A 462 -19.04 14.52 10.00
N GLY A 463 -19.27 13.86 8.87
CA GLY A 463 -20.49 13.93 8.06
C GLY A 463 -20.25 14.59 6.70
N THR A 464 -21.34 14.82 5.96
CA THR A 464 -21.30 15.47 4.66
C THR A 464 -21.33 17.00 4.78
N THR A 465 -20.78 17.67 3.78
CA THR A 465 -20.93 19.12 3.55
C THR A 465 -22.38 19.46 3.17
N THR A 466 -22.76 20.74 3.33
CA THR A 466 -24.09 21.22 2.94
C THR A 466 -24.22 21.30 1.42
N ASP A 467 -23.23 21.90 0.78
CA ASP A 467 -23.18 22.12 -0.67
C ASP A 467 -22.21 21.17 -1.38
N ASP A 468 -22.57 20.78 -2.61
CA ASP A 468 -21.67 20.09 -3.52
C ASP A 468 -20.69 21.09 -4.15
N VAL A 469 -19.55 21.25 -3.48
CA VAL A 469 -18.46 22.16 -3.88
C VAL A 469 -17.90 21.83 -5.26
N TYR A 470 -18.01 20.57 -5.69
CA TYR A 470 -17.43 20.08 -6.94
C TYR A 470 -18.47 19.94 -8.06
N GLN A 471 -19.76 20.15 -7.77
CA GLN A 471 -20.89 19.96 -8.69
C GLN A 471 -20.86 18.61 -9.39
N CYS A 472 -20.51 17.56 -8.65
CA CYS A 472 -20.42 16.18 -9.13
C CYS A 472 -21.66 15.33 -8.81
N GLY A 473 -22.71 15.95 -8.25
CA GLY A 473 -23.92 15.28 -7.76
C GLY A 473 -23.73 14.58 -6.41
N ARG A 474 -22.60 14.80 -5.73
CA ARG A 474 -22.25 14.12 -4.46
C ARG A 474 -21.69 15.13 -3.48
N LYS A 475 -22.24 15.17 -2.28
CA LYS A 475 -21.74 16.03 -1.20
C LYS A 475 -20.46 15.43 -0.62
N PRO A 476 -19.34 16.17 -0.58
CA PRO A 476 -18.12 15.71 0.08
C PRO A 476 -18.36 15.28 1.52
N GLU A 477 -17.74 14.16 1.91
CA GLU A 477 -17.66 13.72 3.29
C GLU A 477 -16.36 14.20 3.93
N ILE A 478 -16.44 14.61 5.20
CA ILE A 478 -15.33 15.16 5.96
C ILE A 478 -14.81 14.12 6.95
N TYR A 479 -13.51 13.89 6.91
CA TYR A 479 -12.79 12.99 7.80
C TYR A 479 -11.62 13.70 8.46
N SER A 480 -11.26 13.31 9.68
CA SER A 480 -10.01 13.75 10.29
C SER A 480 -9.28 12.67 11.08
N GLN A 481 -7.96 12.78 11.15
CA GLN A 481 -7.13 11.96 12.01
C GLN A 481 -5.98 12.79 12.57
N ASP A 482 -5.85 12.75 13.89
CA ASP A 482 -4.76 13.37 14.63
C ASP A 482 -3.53 12.45 14.64
N PHE A 483 -2.39 12.98 14.23
CA PHE A 483 -1.12 12.26 14.22
C PHE A 483 -0.11 12.82 15.24
N GLU A 484 -0.56 13.52 16.27
CA GLU A 484 0.28 13.76 17.46
C GLU A 484 0.80 12.44 18.05
N ARG A 485 1.94 12.51 18.75
CA ARG A 485 2.69 11.33 19.23
C ARG A 485 1.81 10.31 19.95
N ASP A 486 0.99 10.76 20.88
CA ASP A 486 0.17 9.88 21.71
C ASP A 486 -1.07 9.38 20.94
N ALA A 487 -1.55 10.18 19.97
CA ALA A 487 -2.67 9.83 19.11
C ALA A 487 -2.31 8.74 18.08
N ILE A 488 -1.07 8.73 17.57
CA ILE A 488 -0.60 7.71 16.61
C ILE A 488 -0.71 6.30 17.22
N ALA A 489 -0.24 6.11 18.46
CA ALA A 489 -0.27 4.80 19.11
C ALA A 489 -1.72 4.29 19.27
N GLY A 490 -2.64 5.17 19.70
CA GLY A 490 -4.05 4.85 19.80
C GLY A 490 -4.70 4.53 18.45
N TRP A 491 -4.37 5.28 17.40
CA TRP A 491 -4.85 5.05 16.03
C TRP A 491 -4.34 3.72 15.46
N VAL A 492 -3.04 3.45 15.58
CA VAL A 492 -2.42 2.19 15.18
C VAL A 492 -3.03 1.01 15.95
N GLY A 493 -3.32 1.18 17.24
CA GLY A 493 -4.07 0.20 18.02
C GLY A 493 -5.42 -0.13 17.38
N ARG A 494 -6.21 0.88 17.01
CA ARG A 494 -7.51 0.66 16.32
C ARG A 494 -7.36 -0.02 14.95
N LEU A 495 -6.26 0.20 14.24
CA LEU A 495 -5.97 -0.45 12.96
C LEU A 495 -5.55 -1.91 13.11
N ALA A 496 -4.66 -2.20 14.07
CA ALA A 496 -4.11 -3.53 14.30
C ALA A 496 -5.17 -4.55 14.75
N LEU A 497 -6.23 -4.03 15.37
CA LEU A 497 -7.43 -4.78 15.75
C LEU A 497 -8.21 -5.32 14.52
N GLY A 498 -7.90 -4.90 13.30
CA GLY A 498 -8.47 -5.46 12.06
C GLY A 498 -9.95 -5.12 11.83
N PRO A 499 -10.50 -5.48 10.65
CA PRO A 499 -11.94 -5.42 10.39
C PRO A 499 -12.64 -6.54 11.19
N GLY A 500 -12.92 -6.28 12.46
CA GLY A 500 -13.50 -7.30 13.35
C GLY A 500 -13.00 -7.26 14.79
N GLY A 501 -11.93 -6.53 15.11
CA GLY A 501 -11.35 -6.57 16.45
C GLY A 501 -11.23 -5.24 17.17
N ALA A 502 -11.80 -4.13 16.66
CA ALA A 502 -12.23 -3.13 17.64
C ALA A 502 -13.08 -3.90 18.66
N PRO A 503 -13.00 -3.64 19.98
CA PRO A 503 -14.10 -4.07 20.83
C PRO A 503 -15.32 -3.47 20.15
N HIS A 504 -16.10 -4.32 19.48
CA HIS A 504 -17.35 -3.89 18.89
C HIS A 504 -18.01 -3.27 20.10
N SER A 505 -18.32 -1.97 20.07
CA SER A 505 -19.26 -1.51 21.07
C SER A 505 -20.52 -2.26 20.69
N THR A 506 -20.75 -3.41 21.30
CA THR A 506 -21.82 -4.31 20.91
C THR A 506 -23.15 -3.53 20.93
N GLY A 507 -23.22 -2.46 21.72
CA GLY A 507 -24.30 -1.48 21.69
C GLY A 507 -24.54 -0.72 20.38
N ARG A 508 -23.53 -0.41 19.56
CA ARG A 508 -23.75 0.22 18.24
C ARG A 508 -24.42 -0.75 17.27
N ASP A 509 -23.91 -1.98 17.21
CA ASP A 509 -24.46 -3.02 16.32
C ASP A 509 -25.86 -3.42 16.77
N VAL A 510 -26.09 -3.52 18.08
CA VAL A 510 -27.42 -3.71 18.69
C VAL A 510 -28.34 -2.54 18.35
N GLY A 511 -27.86 -1.30 18.41
CA GLY A 511 -28.65 -0.12 18.05
C GLY A 511 -29.08 -0.11 16.57
N GLN A 512 -28.18 -0.51 15.66
CA GLN A 512 -28.50 -0.64 14.24
C GLN A 512 -29.48 -1.81 13.99
N ALA A 513 -29.25 -2.96 14.62
CA ALA A 513 -30.16 -4.09 14.50
C ALA A 513 -31.56 -3.80 15.06
N LEU A 514 -31.67 -3.06 16.16
CA LEU A 514 -32.94 -2.59 16.70
C LEU A 514 -33.63 -1.55 15.80
N ALA A 515 -32.87 -0.68 15.12
CA ALA A 515 -33.44 0.27 14.15
C ALA A 515 -34.05 -0.45 12.93
N HIS A 516 -33.48 -1.59 12.54
CA HIS A 516 -33.91 -2.44 11.44
C HIS A 516 -34.63 -3.70 11.92
N ILE A 517 -35.22 -3.69 13.12
CA ILE A 517 -35.76 -4.90 13.76
C ILE A 517 -36.86 -5.59 12.96
N THR A 518 -37.50 -4.92 12.00
CA THR A 518 -38.54 -5.50 11.14
C THR A 518 -38.03 -5.93 9.76
N ASP A 519 -36.78 -5.61 9.41
CA ASP A 519 -36.16 -5.89 8.12
C ASP A 519 -35.29 -7.15 8.22
N ALA A 520 -35.89 -8.30 7.89
CA ALA A 520 -35.20 -9.59 7.92
C ALA A 520 -34.02 -9.66 6.94
N GLY A 521 -34.10 -8.95 5.81
CA GLY A 521 -33.03 -8.89 4.82
C GLY A 521 -31.81 -8.14 5.35
N TRP A 522 -32.03 -7.03 6.07
CA TRP A 522 -30.97 -6.30 6.74
C TRP A 522 -30.36 -7.13 7.88
N LEU A 523 -31.20 -7.75 8.72
CA LEU A 523 -30.75 -8.56 9.86
C LEU A 523 -29.93 -9.79 9.44
N ALA A 524 -30.21 -10.38 8.27
CA ALA A 524 -29.44 -11.50 7.71
C ALA A 524 -27.95 -11.17 7.45
N HIS A 525 -27.62 -9.88 7.37
CA HIS A 525 -26.25 -9.39 7.16
C HIS A 525 -25.66 -8.76 8.43
N SER A 526 -26.35 -8.87 9.58
CA SER A 526 -25.92 -8.27 10.83
C SER A 526 -24.68 -8.98 11.39
N PRO A 527 -23.67 -8.23 11.90
CA PRO A 527 -22.50 -8.81 12.57
C PRO A 527 -22.84 -9.50 13.90
N LEU A 528 -24.08 -9.36 14.38
CA LEU A 528 -24.59 -10.02 15.57
C LEU A 528 -25.03 -11.47 15.33
N LEU A 529 -25.12 -11.94 14.08
CA LEU A 529 -25.38 -13.34 13.78
C LEU A 529 -24.15 -14.18 14.16
N ARG A 530 -24.25 -14.90 15.27
CA ARG A 530 -23.17 -15.75 15.79
C ARG A 530 -23.72 -17.11 16.24
N PRO A 531 -23.14 -18.23 15.77
CA PRO A 531 -23.46 -19.54 16.31
C PRO A 531 -23.01 -19.65 17.78
N PRO A 532 -23.77 -20.33 18.66
CA PRO A 532 -24.92 -21.18 18.31
C PRO A 532 -26.31 -20.51 18.48
N HIS A 533 -26.41 -19.28 18.98
CA HIS A 533 -27.70 -18.73 19.47
C HIS A 533 -28.44 -17.80 18.50
N THR A 534 -27.75 -17.19 17.54
CA THR A 534 -28.36 -16.28 16.55
C THR A 534 -27.96 -16.72 15.15
N THR A 535 -28.39 -17.93 14.77
CA THR A 535 -28.00 -18.55 13.50
C THR A 535 -28.79 -17.99 12.30
N THR A 536 -29.98 -17.47 12.56
CA THR A 536 -30.84 -16.85 11.55
C THR A 536 -31.22 -15.42 11.92
N ALA A 537 -31.65 -14.65 10.93
CA ALA A 537 -32.22 -13.31 11.14
C ALA A 537 -33.44 -13.34 12.09
N GLY A 538 -34.21 -14.44 12.08
CA GLY A 538 -35.33 -14.66 13.00
C GLY A 538 -34.86 -14.81 14.44
N ASP A 539 -33.86 -15.67 14.67
CA ASP A 539 -33.26 -15.90 15.99
C ASP A 539 -32.72 -14.59 16.59
N LEU A 540 -32.03 -13.80 15.76
CA LEU A 540 -31.48 -12.51 16.17
C LEU A 540 -32.60 -11.50 16.50
N GLN A 541 -33.65 -11.46 15.69
CA GLN A 541 -34.81 -10.59 15.93
C GLN A 541 -35.49 -10.94 17.27
N GLU A 542 -35.67 -12.22 17.55
CA GLU A 542 -36.28 -12.72 18.78
C GLU A 542 -35.40 -12.40 19.99
N ALA A 543 -34.12 -12.73 19.93
CA ALA A 543 -33.15 -12.47 21.00
C ALA A 543 -33.03 -10.97 21.34
N LEU A 544 -33.09 -10.07 20.35
CA LEU A 544 -33.10 -8.62 20.57
C LEU A 544 -34.38 -8.16 21.28
N ARG A 545 -35.55 -8.67 20.89
CA ARG A 545 -36.82 -8.31 21.54
C ARG A 545 -36.90 -8.83 22.98
N GLU A 546 -36.49 -10.08 23.19
CA GLU A 546 -36.44 -10.68 24.51
C GLU A 546 -35.46 -9.94 25.41
N GLY A 547 -34.24 -9.67 24.93
CA GLY A 547 -33.24 -8.95 25.71
C GLY A 547 -33.64 -7.52 26.07
N VAL A 548 -34.36 -6.81 25.20
CA VAL A 548 -34.93 -5.48 25.55
C VAL A 548 -36.00 -5.59 26.63
N ARG A 549 -36.89 -6.61 26.56
CA ARG A 549 -37.91 -6.85 27.60
C ARG A 549 -37.28 -7.24 28.93
N ALA A 550 -36.35 -8.18 28.92
CA ALA A 550 -35.60 -8.62 30.10
C ALA A 550 -34.81 -7.49 30.76
N LEU A 551 -34.34 -6.50 29.99
CA LEU A 551 -33.75 -5.29 30.55
C LEU A 551 -34.81 -4.39 31.20
N ALA A 552 -35.96 -4.19 30.56
CA ALA A 552 -37.03 -3.36 31.10
C ALA A 552 -37.61 -3.94 32.41
N ASP A 553 -37.60 -5.27 32.54
CA ASP A 553 -38.08 -6.02 33.71
C ASP A 553 -36.97 -6.29 34.75
N SER A 554 -35.76 -5.73 34.58
CA SER A 554 -34.64 -5.93 35.51
C SER A 554 -34.91 -5.31 36.88
N GLU A 555 -34.49 -6.01 37.95
CA GLU A 555 -34.54 -5.46 39.32
C GLU A 555 -33.49 -4.35 39.55
N GLU A 556 -32.47 -4.26 38.68
CA GLU A 556 -31.49 -3.18 38.74
C GLU A 556 -32.08 -1.89 38.12
N PRO A 557 -32.26 -0.79 38.89
CA PRO A 557 -32.94 0.41 38.39
C PRO A 557 -32.28 1.01 37.14
N GLY A 558 -30.95 0.92 37.04
CA GLY A 558 -30.20 1.43 35.89
C GLY A 558 -30.42 0.64 34.60
N GLU A 559 -30.61 -0.68 34.70
CA GLU A 559 -30.94 -1.55 33.57
C GLU A 559 -32.41 -1.42 33.19
N ALA A 560 -33.31 -1.38 34.18
CA ALA A 560 -34.74 -1.15 33.98
C ALA A 560 -35.00 0.15 33.21
N GLU A 561 -34.41 1.27 33.66
CA GLU A 561 -34.50 2.56 32.97
C GLU A 561 -33.99 2.49 31.53
N ALA A 562 -32.89 1.78 31.30
CA ALA A 562 -32.30 1.64 29.98
C ALA A 562 -33.15 0.75 29.06
N GLY A 563 -33.68 -0.36 29.57
CA GLY A 563 -34.63 -1.24 28.89
C GLY A 563 -35.91 -0.51 28.52
N TRP A 564 -36.47 0.30 29.42
CA TRP A 564 -37.63 1.15 29.15
C TRP A 564 -37.39 2.16 28.03
N ILE A 565 -36.19 2.75 27.94
CA ILE A 565 -35.82 3.64 26.83
C ILE A 565 -35.77 2.87 25.52
N LEU A 566 -35.12 1.70 25.48
CA LEU A 566 -34.99 0.88 24.27
C LEU A 566 -36.34 0.37 23.79
N LEU A 567 -37.18 -0.12 24.71
CA LEU A 567 -38.53 -0.61 24.44
C LEU A 567 -39.38 0.47 23.77
N HIS A 568 -39.39 1.67 24.33
CA HIS A 568 -40.20 2.76 23.78
C HIS A 568 -39.64 3.35 22.48
N TYR A 569 -38.32 3.44 22.35
CA TYR A 569 -37.69 4.07 21.18
C TYR A 569 -37.66 3.15 19.96
N TYR A 570 -37.31 1.88 20.13
CA TYR A 570 -37.13 0.94 19.01
C TYR A 570 -38.32 0.00 18.79
N LEU A 571 -39.02 -0.41 19.85
CA LEU A 571 -40.14 -1.36 19.76
C LEU A 571 -41.52 -0.70 19.95
N GLY A 572 -41.52 0.58 20.31
CA GLY A 572 -42.72 1.38 20.56
C GLY A 572 -43.19 2.17 19.33
N ARG A 573 -44.11 3.11 19.56
CA ARG A 573 -44.57 4.02 18.51
C ARG A 573 -43.45 5.00 18.13
N PRO A 574 -43.34 5.44 16.85
CA PRO A 574 -42.31 6.38 16.41
C PRO A 574 -42.29 7.66 17.25
N GLN A 575 -41.15 7.93 17.90
CA GLN A 575 -40.94 9.11 18.75
C GLN A 575 -39.50 9.60 18.60
N THR A 576 -39.29 10.91 18.72
CA THR A 576 -37.95 11.48 18.77
C THR A 576 -37.32 11.27 20.15
N HIS A 577 -35.98 11.21 20.23
CA HIS A 577 -35.25 11.15 21.50
C HIS A 577 -35.66 12.26 22.49
N GLN A 578 -35.97 13.46 21.98
CA GLN A 578 -36.38 14.60 22.80
C GLN A 578 -37.78 14.43 23.40
N GLN A 579 -38.72 13.85 22.65
CA GLN A 579 -40.06 13.54 23.16
C GLN A 579 -40.00 12.46 24.23
N LEU A 580 -39.20 11.41 24.00
CA LEU A 580 -39.07 10.31 24.95
C LEU A 580 -38.34 10.74 26.24
N ALA A 581 -37.27 11.53 26.14
CA ALA A 581 -36.57 12.08 27.31
C ALA A 581 -37.48 12.95 28.20
N ARG A 582 -38.36 13.77 27.58
CA ARG A 582 -39.36 14.57 28.31
C ARG A 582 -40.39 13.71 29.01
N ARG A 583 -40.90 12.67 28.34
CA ARG A 583 -41.89 11.75 28.90
C ARG A 583 -41.35 10.94 30.08
N LEU A 584 -40.06 10.59 30.03
CA LEU A 584 -39.38 9.86 31.11
C LEU A 584 -38.85 10.79 32.22
N HIS A 585 -39.14 12.10 32.16
CA HIS A 585 -38.64 13.10 33.11
C HIS A 585 -37.10 13.08 33.28
N MET A 586 -36.37 12.79 32.20
CA MET A 586 -34.91 12.69 32.20
C MET A 586 -34.25 13.90 31.55
N SER A 587 -33.11 14.33 32.10
CA SER A 587 -32.23 15.27 31.39
C SER A 587 -31.72 14.63 30.09
N ARG A 588 -31.41 15.45 29.08
CA ARG A 588 -30.87 14.97 27.79
C ARG A 588 -29.58 14.16 27.99
N ALA A 589 -28.70 14.59 28.89
CA ALA A 589 -27.46 13.89 29.19
C ALA A 589 -27.71 12.53 29.86
N THR A 590 -28.64 12.47 30.82
CA THR A 590 -29.05 11.23 31.49
C THR A 590 -29.66 10.24 30.51
N TYR A 591 -30.53 10.73 29.61
CA TYR A 591 -31.16 9.92 28.57
C TYR A 591 -30.14 9.25 27.66
N PHE A 592 -29.21 10.01 27.06
CA PHE A 592 -28.20 9.42 26.16
C PHE A 592 -27.22 8.49 26.90
N ARG A 593 -26.91 8.79 28.17
CA ARG A 593 -26.10 7.90 29.00
C ARG A 593 -26.80 6.57 29.25
N ARG A 594 -28.10 6.57 29.59
CA ARG A 594 -28.89 5.35 29.81
C ARG A 594 -29.15 4.58 28.51
N LEU A 595 -29.42 5.27 27.41
CA LEU A 595 -29.55 4.66 26.08
C LEU A 595 -28.26 3.91 25.69
N ARG A 596 -27.09 4.56 25.82
CA ARG A 596 -25.79 3.93 25.51
C ARG A 596 -25.52 2.74 26.44
N TYR A 597 -25.78 2.90 27.73
CA TYR A 597 -25.62 1.83 28.72
C TYR A 597 -26.50 0.61 28.39
N GLY A 598 -27.79 0.80 28.06
CA GLY A 598 -28.68 -0.31 27.72
C GLY A 598 -28.25 -1.06 26.46
N LEU A 599 -27.83 -0.32 25.42
CA LEU A 599 -27.28 -0.92 24.21
C LEU A 599 -26.04 -1.77 24.52
N ASP A 600 -25.13 -1.26 25.35
CA ASP A 600 -23.90 -1.98 25.73
C ASP A 600 -24.19 -3.22 26.60
N VAL A 601 -25.16 -3.16 27.53
CA VAL A 601 -25.58 -4.32 28.34
C VAL A 601 -26.21 -5.39 27.48
N LEU A 602 -27.15 -5.02 26.60
CA LEU A 602 -27.83 -5.94 25.69
C LEU A 602 -26.81 -6.64 24.78
N GLY A 603 -25.86 -5.87 24.27
CA GLY A 603 -24.78 -6.42 23.46
C GLY A 603 -23.90 -7.42 24.22
N ARG A 604 -23.54 -7.15 25.48
CA ARG A 604 -22.79 -8.12 26.30
C ARG A 604 -23.57 -9.42 26.51
N ARG A 605 -24.88 -9.34 26.78
CA ARG A 605 -25.74 -10.53 26.97
C ARG A 605 -25.82 -11.39 25.72
N LEU A 606 -25.95 -10.78 24.54
CA LEU A 606 -25.96 -11.47 23.25
C LEU A 606 -24.63 -12.13 22.88
N THR A 607 -23.52 -11.71 23.50
CA THR A 607 -22.19 -12.30 23.28
C THR A 607 -21.76 -13.30 24.37
N ALA A 608 -22.48 -13.36 25.49
CA ALA A 608 -22.14 -14.17 26.65
C ALA A 608 -22.96 -15.47 26.75
N GLY A 609 -24.10 -15.54 26.07
CA GLY A 609 -24.73 -16.80 25.68
C GLY A 609 -24.04 -17.32 24.44
#